data_AF-A0A1Z1WCR2-F1
#
_entry.id   AF-A0A1Z1WCR2-F1
#
_cell.length_a   1.000
_cell.length_b   1.000
_cell.length_c   1.000
_cell.angle_alpha   90.00
_cell.angle_beta   90.00
_cell.angle_gamma   90.00
#
_symmetry.space_group_name_H-M   'P 1'
#
loop_
_entity.id
_entity.type
_entity.pdbx_description
1 polymer ?
#
loop_
_entity_poly.entity_id
_entity_poly.type
_entity_poly.pdbx_seq_one_letter_code
_entity_poly.pdbx_strand_id
1 'polypeptide(L)'
;MDDHGDGFGRWGVETSHAAVQRSEEEWTVIAGYIRHAANKVGPDLPLCLPGEPQECGRTAQQHVLAWAAHLKAVAHHLIEQSAPSEARAAHVAGPLYQQRLAQLRALDGSERIQQ
;
A
#
# COMPACT_ATOMS: atom_id res chain seq x y z
N MET A 1 20.49 -11.29 10.99
CA MET A 1 20.46 -9.90 10.51
C MET A 1 19.22 -9.83 9.67
N ASP A 2 18.10 -9.47 10.30
CA ASP A 2 16.81 -9.49 9.64
C ASP A 2 16.71 -8.19 8.84
N ASP A 3 16.75 -8.34 7.52
CA ASP A 3 16.47 -7.26 6.60
C ASP A 3 15.02 -6.82 6.83
N HIS A 4 14.85 -5.71 7.56
CA HIS A 4 13.55 -5.18 7.93
C HIS A 4 12.84 -4.45 6.78
N GLY A 5 13.28 -4.62 5.53
CA GLY A 5 12.74 -3.92 4.38
C GLY A 5 12.76 -2.41 4.62
N ASP A 6 13.88 -1.90 5.13
CA ASP A 6 14.08 -0.53 5.60
C ASP A 6 14.19 0.52 4.47
N GLY A 7 13.69 0.19 3.27
CA GLY A 7 13.62 1.06 2.10
C GLY A 7 12.87 2.39 2.32
N PHE A 8 12.39 2.64 3.53
CA PHE A 8 11.91 3.93 3.98
C PHE A 8 13.05 4.94 4.17
N GLY A 9 14.26 4.57 4.58
CA GLY A 9 15.31 5.56 4.89
C GLY A 9 14.90 6.63 5.92
N ARG A 10 15.77 7.61 6.17
CA ARG A 10 15.46 8.76 7.04
C ARG A 10 14.52 9.69 6.26
N TRP A 11 13.21 9.46 6.35
CA TRP A 11 12.23 10.43 5.85
C TRP A 11 12.57 11.78 6.47
N GLY A 12 13.12 12.68 5.67
CA GLY A 12 13.14 14.09 6.02
C GLY A 12 11.70 14.50 6.30
N VAL A 13 11.52 15.47 7.19
CA VAL A 13 10.19 16.06 7.44
C VAL A 13 9.81 16.82 6.17
N GLU A 14 9.39 16.10 5.12
CA GLU A 14 8.75 16.68 3.95
C GLU A 14 7.35 17.06 4.38
N THR A 15 7.19 18.32 4.79
CA THR A 15 5.90 18.99 4.87
C THR A 15 5.33 19.12 3.46
N SER A 16 4.84 18.02 2.91
CA SER A 16 4.09 18.02 1.66
C SER A 16 2.65 18.35 1.98
N HIS A 17 2.24 19.57 1.64
CA HIS A 17 0.86 20.08 1.71
C HIS A 17 -0.16 19.29 0.85
N ALA A 18 0.24 18.19 0.21
CA ALA A 18 -0.60 17.39 -0.69
C ALA A 18 -0.95 15.98 -0.18
N ALA A 19 -0.36 15.52 0.94
CA ALA A 19 -0.74 14.23 1.53
C ALA A 19 -2.13 14.33 2.17
N VAL A 20 -2.98 13.32 1.95
CA VAL A 20 -4.31 13.25 2.59
C VAL A 20 -4.12 13.27 4.10
N GLN A 21 -4.77 14.22 4.76
CA GLN A 21 -4.75 14.34 6.21
C GLN A 21 -5.75 13.36 6.80
N ARG A 22 -5.29 12.47 7.68
CA ARG A 22 -6.10 11.55 8.47
C ARG A 22 -5.52 11.47 9.87
N SER A 23 -6.35 11.15 10.86
CA SER A 23 -5.89 10.85 12.20
C SER A 23 -5.08 9.56 12.23
N GLU A 24 -4.29 9.37 13.29
CA GLU A 24 -3.52 8.13 13.49
C GLU A 24 -4.44 6.90 13.62
N GLU A 25 -5.62 7.07 14.21
CA GLU A 25 -6.64 6.03 14.33
C GLU A 25 -7.21 5.62 12.96
N GLU A 26 -7.53 6.60 12.11
CA GLU A 26 -7.99 6.35 10.73
C GLU A 26 -6.91 5.63 9.92
N TRP A 27 -5.65 6.04 10.04
CA TRP A 27 -4.54 5.35 9.41
C TRP A 27 -4.35 3.93 9.93
N THR A 28 -4.53 3.71 11.23
CA THR A 28 -4.42 2.38 11.84
C THR A 28 -5.47 1.42 11.27
N VAL A 29 -6.71 1.89 11.12
CA VAL A 29 -7.78 1.11 10.49
C VAL A 29 -7.42 0.75 9.04
N ILE A 30 -6.95 1.71 8.25
CA ILE A 30 -6.54 1.47 6.86
C ILE A 30 -5.37 0.47 6.79
N ALA A 31 -4.34 0.64 7.62
CA ALA A 31 -3.19 -0.25 7.69
C ALA A 31 -3.62 -1.69 8.00
N GLY A 32 -4.55 -1.87 8.95
CA GLY A 32 -5.12 -3.17 9.28
C GLY A 32 -5.84 -3.83 8.10
N TYR A 33 -6.65 -3.08 7.35
CA TYR A 33 -7.34 -3.61 6.17
C TYR A 33 -6.39 -4.03 5.05
N ILE A 34 -5.38 -3.21 4.75
CA ILE A 34 -4.41 -3.51 3.69
C ILE A 34 -3.58 -4.74 4.07
N ARG A 35 -3.15 -4.84 5.34
CA ARG A 35 -2.46 -6.03 5.86
C ARG A 35 -3.33 -7.28 5.75
N HIS A 36 -4.61 -7.21 6.12
CA HIS A 36 -5.54 -8.33 5.99
C HIS A 36 -5.73 -8.76 4.54
N ALA A 37 -5.81 -7.80 3.62
CA ALA A 37 -5.87 -8.09 2.19
C ALA A 37 -4.58 -8.79 1.72
N ALA A 38 -3.40 -8.29 2.10
CA ALA A 38 -2.11 -8.91 1.78
C ALA A 38 -2.02 -10.37 2.27
N ASN A 39 -2.40 -10.64 3.53
CA ASN A 39 -2.41 -12.01 4.09
C ASN A 39 -3.36 -12.96 3.37
N LYS A 40 -4.44 -12.44 2.77
CA LYS A 40 -5.40 -13.30 2.04
C LYS A 40 -4.92 -13.75 0.68
N VAL A 41 -4.06 -12.97 0.02
CA VAL A 41 -3.66 -13.21 -1.38
C VAL A 41 -2.17 -13.49 -1.55
N GLY A 42 -1.38 -13.29 -0.49
CA GLY A 42 0.05 -13.55 -0.46
C GLY A 42 0.45 -14.47 0.68
N PRO A 43 1.76 -14.64 0.89
CA PRO A 43 2.28 -15.32 2.07
C PRO A 43 1.80 -14.63 3.36
N ASP A 44 1.62 -15.40 4.43
CA ASP A 44 1.24 -14.86 5.73
C ASP A 44 2.25 -13.82 6.19
N LEU A 45 1.82 -12.57 6.35
CA LEU A 45 2.55 -11.58 7.13
C LEU A 45 2.26 -11.84 8.61
N PRO A 46 3.27 -11.74 9.50
CA PRO A 46 3.02 -11.79 10.92
C PRO A 46 1.98 -10.72 11.29
N LEU A 47 0.90 -11.16 11.94
CA LEU A 47 -0.23 -10.32 12.36
C LEU A 47 0.19 -9.15 13.27
N CYS A 48 1.37 -9.26 13.87
CA CYS A 48 2.07 -8.24 14.60
C CYS A 48 3.53 -8.34 14.16
N LEU A 49 4.14 -7.27 13.61
CA LEU A 49 5.59 -7.17 13.76
C LEU A 49 5.87 -7.19 15.27
N PRO A 50 6.93 -7.87 15.74
CA PRO A 50 7.31 -7.79 17.16
C PRO A 50 7.37 -6.32 17.56
N GLY A 51 6.52 -5.92 18.50
CA GLY A 51 6.50 -4.57 19.01
C GLY A 51 5.54 -3.56 18.39
N GLU A 52 4.40 -3.97 17.86
CA GLU A 52 3.35 -2.99 17.53
C GLU A 52 2.34 -2.77 18.68
N PRO A 53 1.89 -1.50 18.91
CA PRO A 53 2.35 -0.27 18.25
C PRO A 53 3.57 0.41 18.92
N GLN A 54 3.95 0.07 20.15
CA GLN A 54 4.92 0.86 20.93
C GLN A 54 6.41 0.63 20.62
N GLU A 55 6.82 -0.54 20.11
CA GLU A 55 8.24 -0.92 20.00
C GLU A 55 8.81 -0.84 18.56
N CYS A 56 7.99 -0.79 17.51
CA CYS A 56 8.49 -0.63 16.13
C CYS A 56 8.83 0.83 15.74
N GLY A 57 8.30 1.81 16.49
CA GLY A 57 8.57 3.24 16.31
C GLY A 57 8.04 3.89 15.02
N ARG A 58 7.25 3.16 14.21
CA ARG A 58 6.67 3.66 12.95
C ARG A 58 5.24 4.17 13.13
N THR A 59 4.84 5.16 12.34
CA THR A 59 3.46 5.66 12.32
C THR A 59 2.55 4.72 11.54
N ALA A 60 1.25 4.75 11.82
CA ALA A 60 0.25 3.99 11.09
C ALA A 60 0.23 4.35 9.60
N GLN A 61 0.51 5.60 9.24
CA GLN A 61 0.69 6.01 7.85
C GLN A 61 1.86 5.28 7.17
N GLN A 62 2.98 5.08 7.87
CA GLN A 62 4.11 4.30 7.33
C GLN A 62 3.72 2.83 7.14
N HIS A 63 2.89 2.26 8.03
CA HIS A 63 2.35 0.92 7.84
C HIS A 63 1.43 0.82 6.63
N VAL A 64 0.57 1.81 6.38
CA VAL A 64 -0.23 1.85 5.15
C VAL A 64 0.65 1.75 3.91
N LEU A 65 1.75 2.51 3.86
CA LEU A 65 2.66 2.51 2.72
C LEU A 65 3.37 1.18 2.54
N ALA A 66 3.90 0.60 3.63
CA ALA A 66 4.58 -0.70 3.62
C ALA A 66 3.65 -1.80 3.12
N TRP A 67 2.46 -1.91 3.72
CA TRP A 67 1.50 -2.95 3.38
C TRP A 67 0.88 -2.75 1.99
N ALA A 68 0.69 -1.50 1.55
CA ALA A 68 0.21 -1.23 0.19
C ALA A 68 1.26 -1.62 -0.87
N ALA A 69 2.54 -1.34 -0.61
CA ALA A 69 3.63 -1.75 -1.49
C ALA A 69 3.72 -3.28 -1.58
N HIS A 70 3.64 -3.98 -0.44
CA HIS A 70 3.61 -5.43 -0.40
C HIS A 70 2.41 -6.01 -1.17
N LEU A 71 1.19 -5.52 -0.90
CA LEU A 71 -0.02 -5.95 -1.60
C LEU A 71 0.08 -5.71 -3.11
N LYS A 72 0.66 -4.58 -3.53
CA LYS A 72 0.91 -4.28 -4.95
C LYS A 72 1.84 -5.31 -5.59
N ALA A 73 2.92 -5.69 -4.90
CA ALA A 73 3.87 -6.69 -5.40
C ALA A 73 3.21 -8.08 -5.52
N VAL A 74 2.46 -8.51 -4.50
CA VAL A 74 1.73 -9.79 -4.53
C VAL A 74 0.72 -9.81 -5.67
N ALA A 75 -0.08 -8.75 -5.82
CA ALA A 75 -1.06 -8.65 -6.90
C ALA A 75 -0.38 -8.69 -8.29
N HIS A 76 0.77 -8.03 -8.45
CA HIS A 76 1.54 -8.07 -9.70
C HIS A 76 2.04 -9.49 -10.01
N HIS A 77 2.59 -10.17 -9.00
CA HIS A 77 3.05 -11.54 -9.17
C HIS A 77 1.91 -12.50 -9.56
N LEU A 78 0.73 -12.36 -8.97
CA LEU A 78 -0.45 -13.14 -9.34
C LEU A 78 -0.89 -12.88 -10.79
N ILE A 79 -0.79 -11.64 -11.27
CA ILE A 79 -1.07 -11.28 -12.66
C ILE A 79 -0.12 -12.01 -13.61
N GLU A 80 1.18 -12.05 -13.29
CA GLU A 80 2.18 -12.77 -14.09
C GLU A 80 1.94 -14.28 -14.10
N GLN A 81 1.62 -14.87 -12.94
CA GLN A 81 1.31 -16.30 -12.83
C GLN A 81 0.03 -16.70 -13.58
N SER A 82 -0.96 -15.79 -13.65
CA SER A 82 -2.26 -16.05 -14.27
C SER A 82 -2.26 -15.81 -15.79
N ALA A 83 -1.23 -15.15 -16.32
CA ALA A 83 -1.11 -14.86 -17.73
C ALA A 83 -0.29 -15.95 -18.46
N PRO A 84 -0.58 -16.23 -19.73
CA PRO A 84 0.24 -17.17 -20.53
C PRO A 84 1.69 -16.72 -20.75
N SER A 85 1.98 -15.44 -20.55
CA SER A 85 3.33 -14.86 -20.63
C SER A 85 3.38 -13.50 -19.95
N GLU A 86 4.57 -13.06 -19.55
CA GLU A 86 4.82 -11.74 -18.97
C GLU A 86 4.37 -10.60 -19.91
N ALA A 87 4.65 -10.72 -21.21
CA ALA A 87 4.19 -9.75 -22.20
C ALA A 87 2.65 -9.63 -22.25
N ARG A 88 1.94 -10.76 -22.11
CA ARG A 88 0.47 -10.77 -22.05
C ARG A 88 -0.03 -10.18 -20.73
N ALA A 89 0.64 -10.46 -19.62
CA ALA A 89 0.37 -9.91 -18.31
C ALA A 89 0.44 -8.37 -18.34
N ALA A 90 1.56 -7.83 -18.84
CA ALA A 90 1.77 -6.39 -18.97
C ALA A 90 0.75 -5.72 -19.90
N HIS A 91 0.45 -6.34 -21.05
CA HIS A 91 -0.51 -5.80 -22.01
C HIS A 91 -1.94 -5.70 -21.45
N VAL A 92 -2.38 -6.67 -20.65
CA VAL A 92 -3.74 -6.67 -20.07
C VAL A 92 -3.80 -5.81 -18.82
N ALA A 93 -2.88 -5.99 -17.87
CA ALA A 93 -2.93 -5.33 -16.59
C ALA A 93 -2.54 -3.85 -16.65
N GLY A 94 -1.63 -3.46 -17.54
CA GLY A 94 -1.13 -2.09 -17.65
C GLY A 94 -2.25 -1.07 -17.91
N PRO A 95 -3.01 -1.19 -19.02
CA PRO A 95 -4.12 -0.28 -19.32
C PRO A 95 -5.21 -0.28 -18.25
N LEU A 96 -5.57 -1.46 -17.71
CA LEU A 96 -6.58 -1.59 -16.65
C LEU A 96 -6.15 -0.88 -15.36
N TYR A 97 -4.89 -1.04 -14.96
CA TYR A 97 -4.31 -0.35 -13.82
C TYR A 97 -4.35 1.17 -14.01
N GLN A 98 -3.93 1.68 -15.17
CA GLN A 98 -3.92 3.12 -15.44
C GLN A 98 -5.34 3.71 -15.43
N GLN A 99 -6.29 3.02 -16.06
CA GLN A 99 -7.70 3.42 -16.05
C GLN A 99 -8.25 3.46 -14.63
N ARG A 100 -7.98 2.42 -13.81
CA ARG A 100 -8.48 2.36 -12.44
C ARG A 100 -7.84 3.41 -11.54
N LEU A 101 -6.54 3.65 -11.70
CA LEU A 101 -5.82 4.68 -10.97
C LEU A 101 -6.33 6.08 -11.30
N ALA A 102 -6.61 6.34 -12.59
CA ALA A 102 -7.20 7.61 -13.01
C ALA A 102 -8.60 7.83 -12.38
N GLN A 103 -9.43 6.79 -12.32
CA GLN A 103 -10.74 6.86 -11.67
C GLN A 103 -10.63 7.18 -10.17
N LEU A 104 -9.73 6.50 -9.45
CA LEU A 104 -9.53 6.76 -8.01
C LEU A 104 -9.08 8.20 -7.76
N ARG A 105 -8.14 8.71 -8.56
CA ARG A 105 -7.70 10.12 -8.48
C ARG A 105 -8.81 11.12 -8.78
N ALA A 106 -9.69 10.79 -9.72
CA ALA A 106 -10.84 11.63 -10.04
C ALA A 106 -11.85 11.67 -8.89
N LEU A 107 -12.12 10.52 -8.25
CA LEU A 107 -12.98 10.44 -7.05
C LEU A 107 -12.42 11.28 -5.89
N ASP A 108 -11.14 11.10 -5.57
CA ASP A 108 -10.45 11.89 -4.54
C ASP A 108 -10.42 13.40 -4.87
N GLY A 109 -10.46 13.75 -6.16
CA GLY A 109 -10.55 15.12 -6.64
C GLY A 109 -11.96 15.70 -6.50
N SER A 110 -12.99 14.90 -6.77
CA SER A 110 -14.40 15.29 -6.63
C SER A 110 -14.80 15.48 -5.16
N GLU A 111 -14.34 14.62 -4.25
CA GLU A 111 -14.60 14.76 -2.81
C GLU A 111 -13.96 16.04 -2.23
N ARG A 112 -12.83 16.48 -2.78
CA ARG A 112 -12.16 17.74 -2.37
C ARG A 112 -12.78 19.02 -2.92
N ILE A 113 -13.61 18.95 -3.97
CA ILE A 113 -14.32 20.11 -4.53
C ILE A 113 -15.64 20.35 -3.78
N GLN A 114 -16.15 19.34 -3.07
CA GLN A 114 -17.42 19.39 -2.33
C GLN A 114 -17.26 19.77 -0.85
N GLN A 115 -16.03 19.95 -0.36
CA GLN A 115 -15.69 20.42 0.99
C GLN A 115 -15.20 21.87 0.92
#